data_AF-Q1CZ35-F1
#
_entry.id   AF-Q1CZ35-F1
#
_cell.length_a   1.000
_cell.length_b   1.000
_cell.length_c   1.000
_cell.angle_alpha   90.00
_cell.angle_beta   90.00
_cell.angle_gamma   90.00
#
_symmetry.space_group_name_H-M   'P 1'
#
loop_
_entity.id
_entity.type
_entity.pdbx_description
1 polymer ?
#
loop_
_entity_poly.entity_id
_entity_poly.type
_entity_poly.pdbx_seq_one_letter_code
_entity_poly.pdbx_strand_id
1 'polypeptide(L)'
;MRRWGEHPSPTGQEALVSPIDRSRSAVTPTTVKAPTAAPKNSLVGGVVDAIKGGIADVPRFIEMGKDVFQAAHVNELKRIFGGDAKPDRMNDGKFVGAKGQTFPPGTPLKEIPGVTPLDNPNPSKTILYVNGIMTPTSGQLSEMQAIAETADAKVVGIHNATQGLVADLAQCVADKLDKGHNPAVDALADTLYSELKAGREVHLMGYSQGGLITARALDDVAKRLRIEDGMSQAQVEKTLGKLSVETFGAASTRYVDGPKYVHYVNNADPVPTLTGLGGSVDPTAFLKDAGKGAVVHRFTDGNANPISNHMLDTLYMKHRVDFDQARAGRF
;
A
#
# COMPACT_ATOMS: atom_id res chain seq x y z
N MET A 1 -72.88 -0.60 20.55
CA MET A 1 -72.24 -0.60 21.89
C MET A 1 -70.82 -1.13 21.74
N ARG A 2 -69.84 -0.40 22.33
CA ARG A 2 -68.38 -0.70 22.42
C ARG A 2 -67.58 -0.58 21.13
N ARG A 3 -66.32 -0.18 21.13
CA ARG A 3 -65.51 0.83 21.86
C ARG A 3 -64.17 0.81 21.10
N TRP A 4 -63.57 1.99 21.01
CA TRP A 4 -62.22 2.30 20.53
C TRP A 4 -61.13 1.29 20.89
N GLY A 5 -60.22 1.06 19.94
CA GLY A 5 -58.92 0.41 20.14
C GLY A 5 -57.88 1.10 19.25
N GLU A 6 -57.04 1.92 19.87
CA GLU A 6 -55.95 2.66 19.28
C GLU A 6 -54.80 1.72 18.86
N HIS A 7 -54.23 1.95 17.67
CA HIS A 7 -52.98 1.33 17.23
C HIS A 7 -51.80 2.21 17.67
N PRO A 8 -50.76 1.66 18.33
CA PRO A 8 -49.53 2.40 18.57
C PRO A 8 -48.59 2.34 17.36
N SER A 9 -48.09 3.50 16.96
CA SER A 9 -46.99 3.68 16.00
C SER A 9 -45.66 3.21 16.61
N PRO A 10 -44.82 2.46 15.88
CA PRO A 10 -43.44 2.25 16.28
C PRO A 10 -42.56 3.41 15.78
N THR A 11 -42.20 4.33 16.68
CA THR A 11 -41.08 5.25 16.50
C THR A 11 -39.77 4.48 16.75
N GLY A 12 -39.19 3.91 15.69
CA GLY A 12 -37.81 3.45 15.70
C GLY A 12 -36.90 4.57 15.21
N GLN A 13 -36.30 5.32 16.14
CA GLN A 13 -35.13 6.14 15.83
C GLN A 13 -33.94 5.19 15.65
N GLU A 14 -33.52 4.98 14.41
CA GLU A 14 -32.19 4.45 14.13
C GLU A 14 -31.16 5.47 14.64
N ALA A 15 -30.37 5.05 15.62
CA ALA A 15 -29.21 5.80 16.07
C ALA A 15 -28.16 5.75 14.95
N LEU A 16 -28.11 6.83 14.16
CA LEU A 16 -26.98 7.15 13.30
C LEU A 16 -25.72 7.29 14.17
N VAL A 17 -24.88 6.25 14.18
CA VAL A 17 -23.54 6.36 14.73
C VAL A 17 -22.75 7.24 13.76
N SER A 18 -22.52 8.48 14.18
CA SER A 18 -21.73 9.46 13.43
C SER A 18 -20.32 8.91 13.18
N PRO A 19 -19.79 8.95 11.95
CA PRO A 19 -18.37 8.74 11.71
C PRO A 19 -17.57 9.76 12.52
N ILE A 20 -16.43 9.32 13.07
CA ILE A 20 -15.46 10.19 13.73
C ILE A 20 -15.15 11.36 12.79
N ASP A 21 -15.39 12.58 13.26
CA ASP A 21 -14.95 13.80 12.60
C ASP A 21 -13.41 13.81 12.58
N ARG A 22 -12.86 13.53 11.38
CA ARG A 22 -11.42 13.30 11.11
C ARG A 22 -10.57 14.58 11.22
N SER A 23 -11.12 15.70 11.72
CA SER A 23 -10.49 17.02 11.68
C SER A 23 -9.89 17.53 13.01
N ARG A 24 -9.95 16.79 14.12
CA ARG A 24 -9.44 17.28 15.42
C ARG A 24 -8.13 16.62 15.85
N SER A 25 -7.02 17.36 15.65
CA SER A 25 -5.73 17.12 16.30
C SER A 25 -5.76 17.64 17.74
N ALA A 26 -5.46 16.78 18.72
CA ALA A 26 -5.16 17.19 20.09
C ALA A 26 -3.73 16.74 20.43
N VAL A 27 -2.79 17.68 20.37
CA VAL A 27 -1.43 17.51 20.89
C VAL A 27 -1.28 18.40 22.11
N THR A 28 -0.88 17.81 23.23
CA THR A 28 -0.31 18.55 24.37
C THR A 28 1.14 18.10 24.53
N PRO A 29 2.15 18.97 24.45
CA PRO A 29 3.54 18.57 24.64
C PRO A 29 3.88 18.55 26.14
N THR A 30 4.51 17.49 26.61
CA THR A 30 5.20 17.47 27.91
C THR A 30 6.69 17.34 27.67
N THR A 31 7.43 18.36 28.08
CA THR A 31 8.89 18.48 28.06
C THR A 31 9.50 17.62 29.16
N VAL A 32 10.52 16.81 28.83
CA VAL A 32 11.44 16.23 29.84
C VAL A 32 12.89 16.55 29.45
N LYS A 33 13.61 17.02 30.47
CA LYS A 33 14.96 17.58 30.45
C LYS A 33 15.98 16.46 30.65
N ALA A 34 17.06 16.43 29.86
CA ALA A 34 18.17 15.48 30.02
C ALA A 34 19.21 15.97 31.05
N PRO A 35 19.89 15.06 31.78
CA PRO A 35 21.16 15.36 32.42
C PRO A 35 22.38 14.66 31.79
N THR A 36 23.53 15.27 32.10
CA THR A 36 24.91 15.18 31.61
C THR A 36 25.69 13.88 31.85
N ALA A 37 26.69 13.63 30.98
CA ALA A 37 27.68 12.53 30.98
C ALA A 37 28.71 12.60 32.14
N ALA A 38 29.40 11.53 32.60
CA ALA A 38 30.53 10.76 32.01
C ALA A 38 31.22 9.89 33.14
N PRO A 39 32.24 9.01 32.94
CA PRO A 39 32.58 8.10 31.82
C PRO A 39 33.25 6.70 32.18
N LYS A 40 33.52 5.91 31.10
CA LYS A 40 34.59 4.88 30.81
C LYS A 40 34.60 3.47 31.46
N ASN A 41 34.30 2.42 30.66
CA ASN A 41 35.25 1.47 30.03
C ASN A 41 34.60 0.10 29.71
N SER A 42 34.52 -0.28 28.44
CA SER A 42 34.90 -1.62 27.91
C SER A 42 34.47 -1.78 26.44
N LEU A 43 35.30 -2.53 25.71
CA LEU A 43 35.18 -3.21 24.41
C LEU A 43 33.79 -3.41 23.76
N VAL A 44 33.01 -2.34 23.60
CA VAL A 44 31.73 -2.28 22.85
C VAL A 44 31.77 -1.20 21.75
N GLY A 45 32.87 -0.44 21.66
CA GLY A 45 33.01 0.74 20.78
C GLY A 45 32.87 0.44 19.28
N GLY A 46 33.41 -0.68 18.79
CA GLY A 46 33.40 -0.97 17.35
C GLY A 46 32.01 -1.21 16.75
N VAL A 47 31.06 -1.73 17.53
CA VAL A 47 29.68 -1.99 17.06
C VAL A 47 28.81 -0.76 17.26
N VAL A 48 28.99 -0.02 18.36
CA VAL A 48 28.20 1.19 18.63
C VAL A 48 28.62 2.35 17.72
N ASP A 49 29.90 2.47 17.37
CA ASP A 49 30.38 3.54 16.48
C ASP A 49 30.03 3.27 15.01
N ALA A 50 29.97 2.01 14.58
CA ALA A 50 29.45 1.62 13.26
C ALA A 50 27.93 1.85 13.14
N ILE A 51 27.18 1.60 14.23
CA ILE A 51 25.74 1.91 14.29
C ILE A 51 25.51 3.43 14.33
N LYS A 52 26.33 4.21 15.07
CA LYS A 52 26.20 5.67 15.11
C LYS A 52 26.60 6.34 13.79
N GLY A 53 27.68 5.89 13.14
CA GLY A 53 28.08 6.37 11.83
C GLY A 53 27.07 6.02 10.74
N GLY A 54 26.60 4.76 10.74
CA GLY A 54 25.58 4.29 9.80
C GLY A 54 24.22 4.99 9.96
N ILE A 55 23.79 5.31 11.19
CA ILE A 55 22.54 6.03 11.46
C ILE A 55 22.65 7.53 11.13
N ALA A 56 23.82 8.15 11.37
CA ALA A 56 24.03 9.57 11.11
C ALA A 56 24.02 9.91 9.60
N ASP A 57 24.40 8.97 8.74
CA ASP A 57 24.42 9.13 7.29
C ASP A 57 23.11 8.73 6.59
N VAL A 58 22.14 8.13 7.31
CA VAL A 58 20.81 7.79 6.76
C VAL A 58 20.14 8.99 6.07
N PRO A 59 20.12 10.21 6.63
CA PRO A 59 19.52 11.37 5.95
C PRO A 59 20.18 11.64 4.59
N ARG A 60 21.52 11.51 4.51
CA ARG A 60 22.28 11.75 3.28
C ARG A 60 22.01 10.69 2.21
N PHE A 61 21.87 9.42 2.59
CA PHE A 61 21.51 8.36 1.65
C PHE A 61 20.07 8.49 1.14
N ILE A 62 19.14 8.96 1.98
CA ILE A 62 17.76 9.25 1.58
C ILE A 62 17.72 10.45 0.63
N GLU A 63 18.44 11.53 0.93
CA GLU A 63 18.50 12.75 0.10
C GLU A 63 19.14 12.49 -1.27
N MET A 64 20.27 11.79 -1.30
CA MET A 64 20.90 11.36 -2.56
C MET A 64 19.99 10.40 -3.35
N GLY A 65 19.26 9.52 -2.66
CA GLY A 65 18.25 8.65 -3.25
C GLY A 65 17.07 9.42 -3.86
N LYS A 66 16.62 10.48 -3.18
CA LYS A 66 15.57 11.39 -3.65
C LYS A 66 15.99 12.11 -4.92
N ASP A 67 17.20 12.67 -4.95
CA ASP A 67 17.70 13.43 -6.09
C ASP A 67 17.90 12.55 -7.32
N VAL A 68 18.46 11.35 -7.15
CA VAL A 68 18.63 10.36 -8.23
C VAL A 68 17.27 9.88 -8.73
N PHE A 69 16.34 9.58 -7.82
CA PHE A 69 14.98 9.16 -8.20
C PHE A 69 14.25 10.27 -8.96
N GLN A 70 14.25 11.50 -8.47
CA GLN A 70 13.55 12.64 -9.05
C GLN A 70 14.13 13.04 -10.43
N ALA A 71 15.46 13.09 -10.56
CA ALA A 71 16.12 13.49 -11.80
C ALA A 71 15.98 12.43 -12.91
N ALA A 72 16.10 11.13 -12.57
CA ALA A 72 15.98 10.06 -13.55
C ALA A 72 14.51 9.77 -13.93
N HIS A 73 13.58 9.86 -12.98
CA HIS A 73 12.20 9.43 -13.23
C HIS A 73 11.36 10.50 -13.92
N VAL A 74 11.43 11.78 -13.57
CA VAL A 74 10.44 12.75 -14.07
C VAL A 74 10.55 13.00 -15.58
N ASN A 75 11.75 13.13 -16.14
CA ASN A 75 11.92 13.43 -17.57
C ASN A 75 11.67 12.22 -18.48
N GLU A 76 11.97 11.02 -17.99
CA GLU A 76 11.81 9.80 -18.77
C GLU A 76 10.45 9.12 -18.53
N LEU A 77 9.80 9.32 -17.37
CA LEU A 77 8.35 9.07 -17.19
C LEU A 77 7.53 9.96 -18.13
N LYS A 78 7.90 11.25 -18.31
CA LYS A 78 7.28 12.11 -19.34
C LYS A 78 7.46 11.57 -20.76
N ARG A 79 8.56 10.85 -21.02
CA ARG A 79 8.83 10.23 -22.33
C ARG A 79 8.02 8.95 -22.56
N ILE A 80 7.86 8.12 -21.52
CA ILE A 80 7.19 6.81 -21.60
C ILE A 80 5.68 6.93 -21.45
N PHE A 81 5.21 7.80 -20.55
CA PHE A 81 3.79 7.98 -20.23
C PHE A 81 3.16 9.21 -20.91
N GLY A 82 3.91 9.90 -21.77
CA GLY A 82 3.48 11.09 -22.50
C GLY A 82 3.58 12.36 -21.65
N GLY A 83 4.26 13.38 -22.20
CA GLY A 83 4.54 14.65 -21.52
C GLY A 83 3.29 15.47 -21.14
N ASP A 84 2.13 15.08 -21.67
CA ASP A 84 0.83 15.71 -21.47
C ASP A 84 -0.18 14.83 -20.73
N ALA A 85 0.24 13.69 -20.16
CA ALA A 85 -0.61 12.89 -19.27
C ALA A 85 -0.88 13.70 -17.98
N LYS A 86 -1.86 14.60 -18.06
CA LYS A 86 -2.47 15.18 -16.87
C LYS A 86 -2.95 13.98 -16.05
N PRO A 87 -2.58 13.88 -14.77
CA PRO A 87 -3.09 12.85 -13.90
C PRO A 87 -4.58 12.98 -13.93
N ASP A 88 -5.22 11.85 -14.04
CA ASP A 88 -6.65 11.72 -14.12
C ASP A 88 -7.22 11.92 -12.70
N ARG A 89 -6.98 13.10 -12.11
CA ARG A 89 -7.31 13.43 -10.70
C ARG A 89 -8.79 13.24 -10.41
N MET A 90 -9.62 13.42 -11.43
CA MET A 90 -11.06 13.15 -11.35
C MET A 90 -11.40 11.68 -11.09
N ASN A 91 -10.44 10.77 -11.28
CA ASN A 91 -10.55 9.36 -11.02
C ASN A 91 -9.79 8.92 -9.77
N ASP A 92 -9.16 9.82 -9.01
CA ASP A 92 -8.47 9.45 -7.76
C ASP A 92 -9.42 8.75 -6.78
N GLY A 93 -9.03 7.59 -6.28
CA GLY A 93 -9.82 6.72 -5.43
C GLY A 93 -10.98 5.98 -6.11
N LYS A 94 -11.28 6.25 -7.39
CA LYS A 94 -12.29 5.47 -8.11
C LYS A 94 -11.78 4.06 -8.41
N PHE A 95 -12.72 3.13 -8.53
CA PHE A 95 -12.38 1.84 -9.12
C PHE A 95 -12.21 1.95 -10.62
N VAL A 96 -11.33 1.12 -11.17
CA VAL A 96 -11.12 0.92 -12.60
C VAL A 96 -11.49 -0.53 -12.93
N GLY A 97 -12.42 -0.69 -13.86
CA GLY A 97 -12.89 -1.97 -14.35
C GLY A 97 -12.44 -2.25 -15.79
N ALA A 98 -13.04 -3.27 -16.39
CA ALA A 98 -12.85 -3.66 -17.78
C ALA A 98 -13.02 -2.47 -18.73
N LYS A 99 -12.22 -2.45 -19.79
CA LYS A 99 -12.26 -1.42 -20.84
C LYS A 99 -12.02 0.01 -20.30
N GLY A 100 -11.42 0.14 -19.12
CA GLY A 100 -11.12 1.43 -18.48
C GLY A 100 -12.34 2.14 -17.89
N GLN A 101 -13.47 1.46 -17.71
CA GLN A 101 -14.64 2.03 -17.04
C GLN A 101 -14.31 2.37 -15.59
N THR A 102 -14.80 3.52 -15.10
CA THR A 102 -14.58 3.92 -13.71
C THR A 102 -15.86 3.90 -12.89
N PHE A 103 -15.72 3.53 -11.62
CA PHE A 103 -16.84 3.39 -10.68
C PHE A 103 -16.54 4.18 -9.40
N PRO A 104 -17.55 4.79 -8.76
CA PRO A 104 -17.32 5.55 -7.54
C PRO A 104 -16.81 4.64 -6.40
N PRO A 105 -16.04 5.21 -5.44
CA PRO A 105 -15.70 4.52 -4.20
C PRO A 105 -16.96 3.96 -3.52
N GLY A 106 -16.85 2.79 -2.87
CA GLY A 106 -17.96 2.11 -2.22
C GLY A 106 -18.86 1.27 -3.14
N THR A 107 -18.63 1.27 -4.46
CA THR A 107 -19.27 0.31 -5.37
C THR A 107 -18.90 -1.12 -4.96
N PRO A 108 -19.86 -2.05 -4.76
CA PRO A 108 -19.55 -3.43 -4.39
C PRO A 108 -18.63 -4.10 -5.43
N LEU A 109 -17.55 -4.75 -5.00
CA LEU A 109 -16.58 -5.38 -5.92
C LEU A 109 -17.19 -6.37 -6.91
N LYS A 110 -18.27 -7.06 -6.52
CA LYS A 110 -19.00 -8.00 -7.37
C LYS A 110 -19.72 -7.33 -8.55
N GLU A 111 -20.01 -6.03 -8.45
CA GLU A 111 -20.74 -5.25 -9.46
C GLU A 111 -19.79 -4.57 -10.45
N ILE A 112 -18.48 -4.61 -10.18
CA ILE A 112 -17.46 -4.03 -11.03
C ILE A 112 -17.02 -5.09 -12.05
N PRO A 113 -17.25 -4.89 -13.35
CA PRO A 113 -16.66 -5.75 -14.37
C PRO A 113 -15.15 -5.57 -14.31
N GLY A 114 -14.41 -6.63 -13.98
CA GLY A 114 -12.95 -6.59 -13.91
C GLY A 114 -12.30 -6.93 -15.23
N VAL A 115 -11.02 -6.59 -15.37
CA VAL A 115 -10.17 -7.08 -16.47
C VAL A 115 -9.92 -8.57 -16.27
N THR A 116 -10.00 -9.36 -17.33
CA THR A 116 -9.81 -10.82 -17.30
C THR A 116 -8.71 -11.23 -18.26
N PRO A 117 -8.09 -12.41 -18.06
CA PRO A 117 -7.20 -13.00 -19.06
C PRO A 117 -7.89 -13.10 -20.43
N LEU A 118 -7.13 -12.95 -21.51
CA LEU A 118 -7.64 -13.06 -22.87
C LEU A 118 -8.09 -14.50 -23.19
N ASP A 119 -7.40 -15.49 -22.63
CA ASP A 119 -7.68 -16.92 -22.81
C ASP A 119 -8.62 -17.51 -21.74
N ASN A 120 -8.91 -16.76 -20.67
CA ASN A 120 -9.85 -17.14 -19.63
C ASN A 120 -10.80 -15.98 -19.25
N PRO A 121 -11.99 -15.88 -19.87
CA PRO A 121 -12.95 -14.83 -19.54
C PRO A 121 -13.69 -15.04 -18.21
N ASN A 122 -13.54 -16.20 -17.54
CA ASN A 122 -14.24 -16.51 -16.28
C ASN A 122 -13.28 -17.03 -15.20
N PRO A 123 -12.27 -16.24 -14.80
CA PRO A 123 -11.34 -16.65 -13.76
C PRO A 123 -12.04 -16.79 -12.41
N SER A 124 -11.61 -17.77 -11.61
CA SER A 124 -12.20 -18.06 -10.30
C SER A 124 -11.74 -17.10 -9.19
N LYS A 125 -10.62 -16.40 -9.41
CA LYS A 125 -10.00 -15.48 -8.46
C LYS A 125 -10.28 -14.02 -8.85
N THR A 126 -10.36 -13.15 -7.84
CA THR A 126 -10.41 -11.70 -8.04
C THR A 126 -9.27 -11.03 -7.27
N ILE A 127 -8.53 -10.16 -7.95
CA ILE A 127 -7.45 -9.34 -7.40
C ILE A 127 -7.91 -7.88 -7.41
N LEU A 128 -7.81 -7.24 -6.25
CA LEU A 128 -7.89 -5.79 -6.12
C LEU A 128 -6.49 -5.21 -6.33
N TYR A 129 -6.33 -4.22 -7.21
CA TYR A 129 -5.04 -3.66 -7.60
C TYR A 129 -4.97 -2.15 -7.33
N VAL A 130 -3.87 -1.65 -6.76
CA VAL A 130 -3.60 -0.21 -6.62
C VAL A 130 -2.34 0.16 -7.41
N ASN A 131 -2.49 1.09 -8.35
CA ASN A 131 -1.41 1.52 -9.23
C ASN A 131 -0.38 2.45 -8.56
N GLY A 132 0.76 2.59 -9.23
CA GLY A 132 1.81 3.53 -8.90
C GLY A 132 1.46 4.98 -9.24
N ILE A 133 2.28 5.91 -8.77
CA ILE A 133 2.15 7.33 -9.08
C ILE A 133 2.32 7.58 -10.59
N MET A 134 1.72 8.67 -11.11
CA MET A 134 1.84 9.08 -12.52
C MET A 134 1.42 8.02 -13.55
N THR A 135 0.64 7.03 -13.13
CA THR A 135 0.05 6.04 -14.04
C THR A 135 -1.33 6.53 -14.45
N PRO A 136 -1.58 6.96 -15.70
CA PRO A 136 -2.93 7.32 -16.13
C PRO A 136 -3.83 6.08 -16.14
N THR A 137 -5.15 6.25 -16.13
CA THR A 137 -6.12 5.14 -16.14
C THR A 137 -5.91 4.16 -17.29
N SER A 138 -5.47 4.63 -18.46
CA SER A 138 -5.08 3.77 -19.59
C SER A 138 -3.82 2.94 -19.31
N GLY A 139 -2.82 3.51 -18.64
CA GLY A 139 -1.63 2.79 -18.20
C GLY A 139 -1.95 1.74 -17.15
N GLN A 140 -2.81 2.10 -16.18
CA GLN A 140 -3.32 1.18 -15.17
C GLN A 140 -4.08 0.02 -15.81
N LEU A 141 -4.85 0.26 -16.88
CA LEU A 141 -5.55 -0.80 -17.59
C LEU A 141 -4.59 -1.82 -18.21
N SER A 142 -3.48 -1.37 -18.78
CA SER A 142 -2.43 -2.26 -19.30
C SER A 142 -1.78 -3.09 -18.20
N GLU A 143 -1.48 -2.48 -17.05
CA GLU A 143 -0.97 -3.17 -15.86
C GLU A 143 -1.97 -4.22 -15.35
N MET A 144 -3.25 -3.87 -15.26
CA MET A 144 -4.32 -4.79 -14.87
C MET A 144 -4.43 -5.97 -15.83
N GLN A 145 -4.25 -5.76 -17.14
CA GLN A 145 -4.21 -6.86 -18.10
C GLN A 145 -3.01 -7.77 -17.84
N ALA A 146 -1.81 -7.22 -17.64
CA ALA A 146 -0.62 -8.03 -17.32
C ALA A 146 -0.80 -8.85 -16.03
N ILE A 147 -1.43 -8.28 -14.99
CA ILE A 147 -1.78 -9.01 -13.77
C ILE A 147 -2.79 -10.11 -14.09
N ALA A 148 -3.84 -9.81 -14.86
CA ALA A 148 -4.88 -10.78 -15.19
C ALA A 148 -4.27 -12.01 -15.89
N GLU A 149 -3.49 -11.80 -16.95
CA GLU A 149 -2.81 -12.88 -17.68
C GLU A 149 -1.89 -13.71 -16.79
N THR A 150 -1.07 -13.06 -15.97
CA THR A 150 -0.06 -13.78 -15.16
C THR A 150 -0.63 -14.46 -13.93
N ALA A 151 -1.75 -13.98 -13.39
CA ALA A 151 -2.37 -14.53 -12.20
C ALA A 151 -3.57 -15.44 -12.50
N ASP A 152 -3.98 -15.55 -13.76
CA ASP A 152 -5.23 -16.20 -14.19
C ASP A 152 -6.42 -15.72 -13.33
N ALA A 153 -6.57 -14.39 -13.22
CA ALA A 153 -7.46 -13.75 -12.26
C ALA A 153 -8.22 -12.56 -12.86
N LYS A 154 -9.42 -12.31 -12.34
CA LYS A 154 -10.13 -11.05 -12.60
C LYS A 154 -9.45 -9.93 -11.80
N VAL A 155 -9.16 -8.79 -12.43
CA VAL A 155 -8.52 -7.65 -11.78
C VAL A 155 -9.46 -6.45 -11.74
N VAL A 156 -9.60 -5.85 -10.56
CA VAL A 156 -10.28 -4.56 -10.35
C VAL A 156 -9.26 -3.58 -9.80
N GLY A 157 -9.10 -2.44 -10.45
CA GLY A 157 -8.18 -1.39 -10.02
C GLY A 157 -8.83 -0.42 -9.03
N ILE A 158 -8.02 0.21 -8.18
CA ILE A 158 -8.30 1.48 -7.52
C ILE A 158 -7.28 2.46 -8.06
N HIS A 159 -7.74 3.58 -8.61
CA HIS A 159 -6.87 4.55 -9.25
C HIS A 159 -6.23 5.47 -8.22
N ASN A 160 -4.90 5.59 -8.30
CA ASN A 160 -4.08 6.54 -7.56
C ASN A 160 -3.60 7.63 -8.53
N ALA A 161 -4.20 8.81 -8.48
CA ALA A 161 -3.95 9.88 -9.45
C ALA A 161 -2.83 10.86 -9.04
N THR A 162 -2.03 10.52 -8.03
CA THR A 162 -1.11 11.46 -7.39
C THR A 162 -0.12 12.09 -8.37
N GLN A 163 0.14 13.38 -8.16
CA GLN A 163 1.09 14.16 -8.94
C GLN A 163 1.91 15.00 -7.96
N GLY A 164 3.24 14.97 -8.09
CA GLY A 164 4.15 15.73 -7.21
C GLY A 164 4.64 14.97 -5.98
N LEU A 165 3.99 13.87 -5.63
CA LEU A 165 4.30 13.06 -4.46
C LEU A 165 5.63 12.30 -4.55
N VAL A 166 6.44 12.39 -5.61
CA VAL A 166 7.76 11.73 -5.62
C VAL A 166 8.74 12.43 -4.67
N ALA A 167 8.82 13.75 -4.75
CA ALA A 167 9.61 14.57 -3.83
C ALA A 167 9.01 14.50 -2.40
N ASP A 168 7.68 14.50 -2.31
CA ASP A 168 6.97 14.37 -1.04
C ASP A 168 6.97 12.92 -0.52
N LEU A 169 7.15 11.87 -1.30
CA LEU A 169 7.19 10.47 -0.80
C LEU A 169 8.51 10.21 -0.11
N ALA A 170 9.63 10.70 -0.67
CA ALA A 170 10.91 10.68 0.03
C ALA A 170 10.87 11.53 1.31
N GLN A 171 10.24 12.72 1.27
CA GLN A 171 10.06 13.56 2.46
C GLN A 171 9.05 12.96 3.45
N CYS A 172 7.90 12.42 3.04
CA CYS A 172 6.88 11.82 3.91
C CYS A 172 7.32 10.48 4.52
N VAL A 173 8.18 9.72 3.83
CA VAL A 173 8.80 8.50 4.39
C VAL A 173 9.88 8.87 5.42
N ALA A 174 10.57 10.01 5.25
CA ALA A 174 11.52 10.56 6.22
C ALA A 174 10.84 11.29 7.41
N ASP A 175 9.76 12.04 7.14
CA ASP A 175 9.03 12.90 8.07
C ASP A 175 7.84 12.21 8.76
N LYS A 176 7.61 10.92 8.46
CA LYS A 176 6.55 10.02 8.99
C LYS A 176 5.55 10.71 9.93
N LEU A 177 4.35 11.02 9.40
CA LEU A 177 3.07 11.36 10.06
C LEU A 177 2.48 12.75 9.74
N ASP A 178 2.29 13.11 8.46
CA ASP A 178 1.20 14.04 8.14
C ASP A 178 0.12 13.31 7.32
N LYS A 179 -0.94 12.91 8.02
CA LYS A 179 -2.04 12.08 7.47
C LYS A 179 -2.98 12.94 6.63
N GLY A 180 -2.47 13.44 5.50
CA GLY A 180 -3.29 14.04 4.47
C GLY A 180 -4.31 13.02 3.95
N HIS A 181 -5.52 13.51 3.66
CA HIS A 181 -6.57 12.74 3.00
C HIS A 181 -6.07 12.25 1.63
N ASN A 182 -6.21 10.94 1.39
CA ASN A 182 -5.88 10.32 0.11
C ASN A 182 -7.08 9.46 -0.31
N PRO A 183 -7.80 9.84 -1.38
CA PRO A 183 -8.99 9.12 -1.84
C PRO A 183 -8.76 7.64 -2.13
N ALA A 184 -7.58 7.26 -2.64
CA ALA A 184 -7.24 5.86 -2.90
C ALA A 184 -6.99 5.06 -1.62
N VAL A 185 -6.41 5.67 -0.58
CA VAL A 185 -6.30 5.04 0.76
C VAL A 185 -7.69 4.80 1.34
N ASP A 186 -8.56 5.82 1.29
CA ASP A 186 -9.90 5.74 1.87
C ASP A 186 -10.75 4.68 1.14
N ALA A 187 -10.74 4.71 -0.21
CA ALA A 187 -11.44 3.73 -1.02
C ALA A 187 -10.96 2.30 -0.77
N LEU A 188 -9.63 2.08 -0.68
CA LEU A 188 -9.09 0.77 -0.37
C LEU A 188 -9.47 0.32 1.04
N ALA A 189 -9.32 1.19 2.05
CA ALA A 189 -9.63 0.86 3.44
C ALA A 189 -11.12 0.50 3.62
N ASP A 190 -12.03 1.29 3.05
CA ASP A 190 -13.47 1.04 3.10
C ASP A 190 -13.85 -0.28 2.41
N THR A 191 -13.22 -0.56 1.28
CA THR A 191 -13.42 -1.82 0.54
C THR A 191 -12.96 -3.00 1.38
N LEU A 192 -11.72 -3.00 1.85
CA LEU A 192 -11.15 -4.10 2.62
C LEU A 192 -11.93 -4.34 3.92
N TYR A 193 -12.29 -3.27 4.63
CA TYR A 193 -13.09 -3.37 5.84
C TYR A 193 -14.44 -4.04 5.54
N SER A 194 -15.15 -3.59 4.49
CA SER A 194 -16.45 -4.15 4.11
C SER A 194 -16.37 -5.63 3.70
N GLU A 195 -15.34 -6.00 2.93
CA GLU A 195 -15.10 -7.39 2.52
C GLU A 195 -14.81 -8.29 3.72
N LEU A 196 -13.96 -7.84 4.65
CA LEU A 196 -13.63 -8.56 5.87
C LEU A 196 -14.84 -8.73 6.81
N LYS A 197 -15.65 -7.67 6.97
CA LYS A 197 -16.91 -7.71 7.73
C LYS A 197 -17.90 -8.70 7.15
N ALA A 198 -17.94 -8.82 5.82
CA ALA A 198 -18.74 -9.82 5.14
C ALA A 198 -18.10 -11.21 5.13
N GLY A 199 -16.94 -11.37 5.78
CA GLY A 199 -16.26 -12.64 5.96
C GLY A 199 -15.50 -13.14 4.74
N ARG A 200 -15.38 -12.33 3.68
CA ARG A 200 -14.75 -12.71 2.41
C ARG A 200 -13.22 -12.60 2.46
N GLU A 201 -12.57 -13.38 1.62
CA GLU A 201 -11.13 -13.28 1.39
C GLU A 201 -10.86 -12.30 0.26
N VAL A 202 -9.75 -11.56 0.36
CA VAL A 202 -9.36 -10.57 -0.66
C VAL A 202 -7.90 -10.79 -1.02
N HIS A 203 -7.64 -10.85 -2.32
CA HIS A 203 -6.29 -10.79 -2.87
C HIS A 203 -6.02 -9.34 -3.32
N LEU A 204 -5.03 -8.71 -2.71
CA LEU A 204 -4.64 -7.32 -2.95
C LEU A 204 -3.25 -7.25 -3.58
N MET A 205 -3.09 -6.41 -4.59
CA MET A 205 -1.80 -6.05 -5.19
C MET A 205 -1.56 -4.55 -5.12
N GLY A 206 -0.38 -4.15 -4.61
CA GLY A 206 0.05 -2.75 -4.59
C GLY A 206 1.38 -2.55 -5.32
N TYR A 207 1.41 -1.67 -6.32
CA TYR A 207 2.61 -1.39 -7.10
C TYR A 207 3.19 -0.02 -6.76
N SER A 208 4.51 0.08 -6.57
CA SER A 208 5.21 1.35 -6.34
C SER A 208 4.63 2.09 -5.13
N GLN A 209 4.14 3.32 -5.30
CA GLN A 209 3.40 4.06 -4.27
C GLN A 209 2.09 3.37 -3.84
N GLY A 210 1.46 2.58 -4.72
CA GLY A 210 0.31 1.73 -4.37
C GLY A 210 0.60 0.77 -3.21
N GLY A 211 1.87 0.38 -2.99
CA GLY A 211 2.29 -0.35 -1.80
C GLY A 211 2.23 0.47 -0.49
N LEU A 212 2.53 1.77 -0.54
CA LEU A 212 2.33 2.67 0.60
C LEU A 212 0.84 2.92 0.87
N ILE A 213 0.04 3.10 -0.18
CA ILE A 213 -1.42 3.22 -0.07
C ILE A 213 -1.99 1.96 0.60
N THR A 214 -1.52 0.79 0.15
CA THR A 214 -1.86 -0.51 0.74
C THR A 214 -1.51 -0.56 2.23
N ALA A 215 -0.27 -0.21 2.61
CA ALA A 215 0.15 -0.20 4.01
C ALA A 215 -0.72 0.74 4.88
N ARG A 216 -1.02 1.94 4.39
CA ARG A 216 -1.88 2.93 5.08
C ARG A 216 -3.31 2.45 5.23
N ALA A 217 -3.89 1.88 4.18
CA ALA A 217 -5.25 1.36 4.20
C ALA A 217 -5.38 0.17 5.17
N LEU A 218 -4.40 -0.74 5.19
CA LEU A 218 -4.38 -1.87 6.11
C LEU A 218 -4.26 -1.43 7.57
N ASP A 219 -3.43 -0.40 7.85
CA ASP A 219 -3.33 0.22 9.18
C ASP A 219 -4.65 0.90 9.60
N ASP A 220 -5.36 1.54 8.68
CA ASP A 220 -6.69 2.09 8.95
C ASP A 220 -7.71 0.98 9.26
N VAL A 221 -7.78 -0.06 8.43
CA VAL A 221 -8.65 -1.23 8.65
C VAL A 221 -8.37 -1.87 10.01
N ALA A 222 -7.10 -2.07 10.37
CA ALA A 222 -6.71 -2.61 11.67
C ALA A 222 -7.21 -1.75 12.84
N LYS A 223 -7.10 -0.42 12.71
CA LYS A 223 -7.61 0.54 13.71
C LYS A 223 -9.12 0.50 13.81
N ARG A 224 -9.83 0.45 12.68
CA ARG A 224 -11.30 0.37 12.65
C ARG A 224 -11.81 -0.92 13.28
N LEU A 225 -11.23 -2.08 12.94
CA LEU A 225 -11.55 -3.35 13.60
C LEU A 225 -11.34 -3.29 15.12
N ARG A 226 -10.32 -2.56 15.59
CA ARG A 226 -10.09 -2.40 17.04
C ARG A 226 -11.05 -1.41 17.70
N ILE A 227 -11.26 -0.26 17.09
CA ILE A 227 -11.98 0.89 17.69
C ILE A 227 -13.49 0.77 17.48
N GLU A 228 -13.92 0.47 16.26
CA GLU A 228 -15.34 0.38 15.90
C GLU A 228 -15.92 -0.97 16.31
N ASP A 229 -15.17 -2.07 16.10
CA ASP A 229 -15.66 -3.43 16.38
C ASP A 229 -15.20 -4.00 17.74
N GLY A 230 -14.39 -3.25 18.50
CA GLY A 230 -13.91 -3.67 19.83
C GLY A 230 -13.00 -4.90 19.80
N MET A 231 -12.40 -5.24 18.66
CA MET A 231 -11.55 -6.43 18.54
C MET A 231 -10.24 -6.26 19.30
N SER A 232 -9.82 -7.31 20.01
CA SER A 232 -8.45 -7.43 20.51
C SER A 232 -7.43 -7.53 19.38
N GLN A 233 -6.17 -7.25 19.66
CA GLN A 233 -5.08 -7.36 18.67
C GLN A 233 -5.05 -8.73 17.96
N ALA A 234 -5.22 -9.82 18.71
CA ALA A 234 -5.25 -11.17 18.15
C ALA A 234 -6.45 -11.42 17.23
N GLN A 235 -7.61 -10.82 17.54
CA GLN A 235 -8.80 -10.87 16.67
C GLN A 235 -8.61 -10.04 15.40
N VAL A 236 -7.95 -8.88 15.50
CA VAL A 236 -7.57 -8.06 14.33
C VAL A 236 -6.64 -8.86 13.42
N GLU A 237 -5.53 -9.39 13.94
CA GLU A 237 -4.59 -10.22 13.17
C GLU A 237 -5.30 -11.41 12.49
N LYS A 238 -6.16 -12.11 13.22
CA LYS A 238 -6.95 -13.23 12.68
C LYS A 238 -7.88 -12.80 11.56
N THR A 239 -8.52 -11.63 11.69
CA THR A 239 -9.45 -11.11 10.68
C THR A 239 -8.67 -10.68 9.43
N LEU A 240 -7.58 -9.93 9.60
CA LEU A 240 -6.69 -9.53 8.53
C LEU A 240 -6.01 -10.73 7.84
N GLY A 241 -5.91 -11.89 8.49
CA GLY A 241 -5.42 -13.14 7.90
C GLY A 241 -6.23 -13.66 6.71
N LYS A 242 -7.40 -13.08 6.42
CA LYS A 242 -8.18 -13.31 5.18
C LYS A 242 -7.65 -12.54 3.97
N LEU A 243 -6.64 -11.70 4.16
CA LEU A 243 -6.03 -10.91 3.10
C LEU A 243 -4.76 -11.59 2.60
N SER A 244 -4.68 -11.83 1.30
CA SER A 244 -3.46 -12.17 0.57
C SER A 244 -2.95 -10.90 -0.10
N VAL A 245 -1.76 -10.43 0.28
CA VAL A 245 -1.24 -9.13 -0.16
C VAL A 245 0.09 -9.33 -0.87
N GLU A 246 0.15 -8.90 -2.13
CA GLU A 246 1.39 -8.80 -2.89
C GLU A 246 1.77 -7.34 -3.11
N THR A 247 3.04 -7.01 -2.98
CA THR A 247 3.51 -5.67 -3.36
C THR A 247 4.73 -5.74 -4.25
N PHE A 248 4.79 -4.86 -5.25
CA PHE A 248 5.85 -4.84 -6.27
C PHE A 248 6.53 -3.47 -6.26
N GLY A 249 7.85 -3.43 -6.08
CA GLY A 249 8.59 -2.16 -6.06
C GLY A 249 8.10 -1.17 -5.00
N ALA A 250 7.54 -1.65 -3.89
CA ALA A 250 6.74 -0.83 -3.00
C ALA A 250 7.54 0.19 -2.19
N ALA A 251 7.00 1.40 -2.09
CA ALA A 251 7.57 2.51 -1.32
C ALA A 251 7.06 2.58 0.14
N SER A 252 7.02 1.43 0.82
CA SER A 252 6.66 1.36 2.25
C SER A 252 7.68 0.57 3.05
N THR A 253 8.03 1.10 4.22
CA THR A 253 8.95 0.46 5.17
C THR A 253 8.24 -0.39 6.22
N ARG A 254 6.91 -0.27 6.34
CA ARG A 254 6.13 -0.89 7.42
C ARG A 254 4.76 -1.36 6.94
N TYR A 255 4.37 -2.55 7.39
CA TYR A 255 3.06 -3.15 7.18
C TYR A 255 2.52 -3.68 8.51
N VAL A 256 1.20 -3.68 8.69
CA VAL A 256 0.59 -4.22 9.92
C VAL A 256 0.57 -5.74 9.91
N ASP A 257 0.64 -6.34 11.08
CA ASP A 257 0.52 -7.79 11.25
C ASP A 257 -0.89 -8.30 10.93
N GLY A 258 -0.96 -9.55 10.47
CA GLY A 258 -2.22 -10.24 10.18
C GLY A 258 -2.32 -10.74 8.74
N PRO A 259 -2.20 -9.88 7.72
CA PRO A 259 -2.27 -10.32 6.33
C PRO A 259 -1.16 -11.30 5.96
N LYS A 260 -1.42 -12.13 4.95
CA LYS A 260 -0.42 -12.98 4.31
C LYS A 260 0.31 -12.14 3.28
N TYR A 261 1.58 -11.83 3.51
CA TYR A 261 2.34 -10.95 2.62
C TYR A 261 3.34 -11.69 1.73
N VAL A 262 3.46 -11.21 0.49
CA VAL A 262 4.60 -11.42 -0.40
C VAL A 262 5.06 -10.07 -0.95
N HIS A 263 6.31 -9.69 -0.72
CA HIS A 263 6.88 -8.46 -1.26
C HIS A 263 7.94 -8.78 -2.29
N TYR A 264 7.80 -8.24 -3.49
CA TYR A 264 8.78 -8.34 -4.57
C TYR A 264 9.63 -7.06 -4.59
N VAL A 265 10.93 -7.23 -4.44
CA VAL A 265 11.92 -6.16 -4.42
C VAL A 265 13.02 -6.48 -5.43
N ASN A 266 13.13 -5.65 -6.47
CA ASN A 266 14.29 -5.69 -7.34
C ASN A 266 15.43 -4.88 -6.71
N ASN A 267 16.60 -5.47 -6.53
CA ASN A 267 17.78 -4.77 -6.02
C ASN A 267 18.30 -3.68 -6.99
N ALA A 268 17.96 -3.76 -8.28
CA ALA A 268 18.29 -2.74 -9.27
C ALA A 268 17.26 -1.60 -9.35
N ASP A 269 16.18 -1.68 -8.56
CA ASP A 269 15.11 -0.70 -8.50
C ASP A 269 15.31 0.24 -7.30
N PRO A 270 15.58 1.54 -7.53
CA PRO A 270 15.85 2.48 -6.45
C PRO A 270 14.66 2.69 -5.50
N VAL A 271 13.41 2.47 -5.95
CA VAL A 271 12.22 2.79 -5.14
C VAL A 271 12.13 1.92 -3.88
N PRO A 272 11.98 0.59 -3.96
CA PRO A 272 11.90 -0.25 -2.79
C PRO A 272 13.22 -0.30 -2.01
N THR A 273 14.37 -0.11 -2.67
CA THR A 273 15.66 -0.16 -1.98
C THR A 273 15.89 1.07 -1.09
N LEU A 274 15.40 2.24 -1.50
CA LEU A 274 15.61 3.50 -0.77
C LEU A 274 14.43 3.87 0.11
N THR A 275 13.20 3.64 -0.35
CA THR A 275 11.97 4.11 0.32
C THR A 275 11.11 2.97 0.88
N GLY A 276 11.43 1.73 0.51
CA GLY A 276 10.69 0.53 0.89
C GLY A 276 11.44 -0.39 1.84
N LEU A 277 11.16 -1.69 1.71
CA LEU A 277 11.73 -2.77 2.53
C LEU A 277 13.23 -3.02 2.30
N GLY A 278 13.89 -2.23 1.43
CA GLY A 278 15.34 -2.31 1.22
C GLY A 278 15.77 -3.44 0.30
N GLY A 279 16.95 -3.24 -0.30
CA GLY A 279 17.62 -4.27 -1.10
C GLY A 279 18.21 -5.40 -0.26
N SER A 280 18.95 -6.29 -0.91
CA SER A 280 19.55 -7.47 -0.25
C SER A 280 20.66 -7.12 0.74
N VAL A 281 21.28 -5.97 0.57
CA VAL A 281 22.22 -5.38 1.52
C VAL A 281 21.63 -4.06 2.00
N ASP A 282 20.96 -4.09 3.14
CA ASP A 282 20.33 -2.91 3.74
C ASP A 282 20.73 -2.79 5.22
N PRO A 283 21.60 -1.82 5.58
CA PRO A 283 22.05 -1.62 6.96
C PRO A 283 20.92 -1.15 7.88
N THR A 284 19.79 -0.68 7.32
CA THR A 284 18.63 -0.20 8.07
C THR A 284 17.49 -1.23 8.15
N ALA A 285 17.72 -2.47 7.69
CA ALA A 285 16.69 -3.51 7.64
C ALA A 285 16.00 -3.75 9.00
N PHE A 286 16.72 -3.58 10.11
CA PHE A 286 16.19 -3.72 11.48
C PHE A 286 15.14 -2.66 11.87
N LEU A 287 15.03 -1.56 11.13
CA LEU A 287 14.04 -0.50 11.35
C LEU A 287 12.75 -0.70 10.52
N LYS A 288 12.77 -1.68 9.62
CA LYS A 288 11.72 -1.97 8.64
C LYS A 288 10.92 -3.19 9.09
N ASP A 289 9.65 -3.21 8.72
CA ASP A 289 8.71 -4.25 9.13
C ASP A 289 7.86 -4.68 7.93
N ALA A 290 8.12 -5.87 7.41
CA ALA A 290 7.35 -6.41 6.29
C ALA A 290 5.97 -6.95 6.73
N GLY A 291 5.65 -6.90 8.02
CA GLY A 291 4.53 -7.60 8.62
C GLY A 291 4.90 -9.04 8.99
N LYS A 292 4.32 -9.51 10.08
CA LYS A 292 4.59 -10.84 10.65
C LYS A 292 4.40 -11.96 9.64
N GLY A 293 5.46 -12.76 9.48
CA GLY A 293 5.47 -13.93 8.61
C GLY A 293 5.49 -13.62 7.11
N ALA A 294 5.76 -12.36 6.71
CA ALA A 294 5.91 -11.97 5.32
C ALA A 294 7.05 -12.72 4.60
N VAL A 295 6.88 -12.97 3.31
CA VAL A 295 7.97 -13.38 2.42
C VAL A 295 8.42 -12.16 1.65
N VAL A 296 9.72 -11.85 1.68
CA VAL A 296 10.30 -10.77 0.87
C VAL A 296 11.21 -11.39 -0.18
N HIS A 297 10.72 -11.49 -1.41
CA HIS A 297 11.48 -11.94 -2.56
C HIS A 297 12.35 -10.80 -3.09
N ARG A 298 13.65 -10.90 -2.83
CA ARG A 298 14.64 -9.98 -3.37
C ARG A 298 15.33 -10.63 -4.57
N PHE A 299 15.27 -9.97 -5.72
CA PHE A 299 15.92 -10.42 -6.95
C PHE A 299 16.75 -9.30 -7.56
N THR A 300 17.51 -9.61 -8.60
CA THR A 300 18.27 -8.60 -9.35
C THR A 300 18.08 -8.87 -10.83
N ASP A 301 17.30 -8.01 -11.46
CA ASP A 301 17.06 -8.01 -12.90
C ASP A 301 16.88 -6.56 -13.35
N GLY A 302 17.39 -6.21 -14.52
CA GLY A 302 17.37 -4.83 -14.97
C GLY A 302 18.59 -4.42 -15.77
N ASN A 303 18.57 -3.16 -16.19
CA ASN A 303 19.63 -2.52 -16.95
C ASN A 303 20.01 -1.17 -16.31
N ALA A 304 20.80 -0.36 -17.01
CA ALA A 304 21.23 0.95 -16.49
C ALA A 304 20.09 1.98 -16.39
N ASN A 305 18.89 1.67 -16.92
CA ASN A 305 17.71 2.52 -16.86
C ASN A 305 16.89 2.19 -15.59
N PRO A 306 16.90 3.09 -14.59
CA PRO A 306 16.20 2.84 -13.32
C PRO A 306 14.68 2.76 -13.48
N ILE A 307 14.08 3.38 -14.51
CA ILE A 307 12.64 3.25 -14.76
C ILE A 307 12.31 1.85 -15.25
N SER A 308 13.09 1.33 -16.20
CA SER A 308 12.91 -0.04 -16.69
C SER A 308 13.03 -1.06 -15.55
N ASN A 309 13.88 -0.78 -14.56
CA ASN A 309 14.06 -1.62 -13.37
C ASN A 309 12.87 -1.53 -12.39
N HIS A 310 12.00 -0.55 -12.55
CA HIS A 310 10.83 -0.34 -11.69
C HIS A 310 9.52 -0.83 -12.33
N MET A 311 9.46 -1.04 -13.64
CA MET A 311 8.20 -1.33 -14.36
C MET A 311 7.51 -2.62 -13.88
N LEU A 312 6.20 -2.52 -13.60
CA LEU A 312 5.41 -3.65 -13.14
C LEU A 312 5.31 -4.76 -14.21
N ASP A 313 4.77 -4.42 -15.37
CA ASP A 313 4.38 -5.32 -16.46
C ASP A 313 5.56 -6.00 -17.16
N THR A 314 6.64 -5.25 -17.39
CA THR A 314 7.80 -5.68 -18.17
C THR A 314 8.94 -6.25 -17.34
N LEU A 315 8.90 -6.07 -16.01
CA LEU A 315 9.93 -6.59 -15.12
C LEU A 315 9.33 -7.40 -13.97
N TYR A 316 8.62 -6.77 -13.03
CA TYR A 316 8.16 -7.44 -11.81
C TYR A 316 7.27 -8.65 -12.08
N MET A 317 6.38 -8.57 -13.08
CA MET A 317 5.49 -9.68 -13.44
C MET A 317 6.24 -10.91 -13.98
N LYS A 318 7.48 -10.77 -14.48
CA LYS A 318 8.31 -11.92 -14.91
C LYS A 318 8.84 -12.74 -13.73
N HIS A 319 8.98 -12.10 -12.57
CA HIS A 319 9.47 -12.73 -11.33
C HIS A 319 8.33 -13.14 -10.41
N ARG A 320 7.08 -12.85 -10.80
CA ARG A 320 5.91 -13.27 -10.06
C ARG A 320 5.63 -14.75 -10.31
N VAL A 321 5.38 -15.46 -9.22
CA VAL A 321 4.82 -16.82 -9.23
C VAL A 321 3.43 -16.80 -8.56
N ASP A 322 2.71 -17.93 -8.57
CA ASP A 322 1.46 -18.02 -7.82
C ASP A 322 1.68 -17.68 -6.33
N PHE A 323 0.68 -17.05 -5.72
CA PHE A 323 0.79 -16.52 -4.36
C PHE A 323 1.19 -17.60 -3.35
N ASP A 324 0.58 -18.79 -3.39
CA ASP A 324 0.89 -19.85 -2.44
C ASP A 324 2.27 -20.45 -2.69
N GLN A 325 2.72 -20.44 -3.94
CA GLN A 325 4.08 -20.79 -4.32
C GLN A 325 5.10 -19.81 -3.74
N ALA A 326 4.85 -18.51 -3.88
CA ALA A 326 5.68 -17.45 -3.31
C ALA A 326 5.70 -17.50 -1.77
N ARG A 327 4.54 -17.74 -1.13
CA ARG A 327 4.42 -17.92 0.34
C ARG A 327 5.25 -19.09 0.86
N ALA A 328 5.47 -20.10 0.03
CA ALA A 328 6.33 -21.24 0.35
C ALA A 328 7.81 -21.03 -0.05
N GLY A 329 8.18 -19.83 -0.50
CA GLY A 329 9.56 -19.49 -0.86
C GLY A 329 10.04 -20.05 -2.19
N ARG A 330 9.13 -20.46 -3.09
CA ARG A 330 9.47 -21.06 -4.39
C ARG A 330 9.30 -20.02 -5.50
N PHE A 331 10.38 -19.38 -5.95
CA PHE A 331 10.35 -18.36 -7.01
C PHE A 331 11.05 -18.87 -8.27
#